data_AF-A0A934DTN9-F1
#
_entry.id   AF-A0A934DTN9-F1
#
_cell.length_a   1.000
_cell.length_b   1.000
_cell.length_c   1.000
_cell.angle_alpha   90.00
_cell.angle_beta   90.00
_cell.angle_gamma   90.00
#
_symmetry.space_group_name_H-M   'P 1'
#
loop_
_entity.id
_entity.type
_entity.pdbx_description
1 polymer ?
#
loop_
_entity_poly.entity_id
_entity_poly.type
_entity_poly.pdbx_seq_one_letter_code
_entity_poly.pdbx_strand_id
1 'polypeptide(L)'
;MEMRLKGGGNAGSTCLPAESVFGPICALIQDDRVVLSSRDSEWWIGLRVENLAWTDRVDALHPVVLRPLAVDSEHNLLLHAMDAAGVSGQWHETIRTAAVQPHVVINELMANPAGPEPEQEWVELFNDGQSGVQLEGWILEDSGGETRLPECLLGPGQYALVTNEAYDPASWVDRPPSPEAVIVRVPKLGTGGLSNNGEPLRLRTKDGKTVSTVPSIPSPKQSTSIARISPDALDTIPGSFLNSADGGTPGAPNTL
;
A
#
# COMPACT_ATOMS: atom_id res chain seq x y z
N MET A 1 33.18 31.66 -16.32
CA MET A 1 31.87 32.13 -16.80
C MET A 1 30.84 31.63 -15.80
N GLU A 2 30.65 32.39 -14.72
CA GLU A 2 29.67 32.07 -13.67
C GLU A 2 28.27 32.40 -14.20
N MET A 3 27.47 31.37 -14.45
CA MET A 3 26.06 31.54 -14.74
C MET A 3 25.29 31.65 -13.42
N ARG A 4 25.07 32.89 -12.99
CA ARG A 4 24.13 33.24 -11.93
C ARG A 4 22.72 33.15 -12.53
N LEU A 5 22.04 32.02 -12.38
CA LEU A 5 20.64 31.89 -12.78
C LEU A 5 19.73 32.50 -11.71
N LYS A 6 18.89 33.43 -12.16
CA LYS A 6 17.92 34.19 -11.38
C LYS A 6 16.89 33.25 -10.74
N GLY A 7 16.63 33.44 -9.45
CA GLY A 7 15.42 32.95 -8.82
C GLY A 7 14.18 33.71 -9.34
N GLY A 8 13.04 33.05 -9.32
CA GLY A 8 11.73 33.68 -9.50
C GLY A 8 10.83 32.98 -10.51
N GLY A 9 10.28 31.84 -10.11
CA GLY A 9 9.19 31.15 -10.79
C GLY A 9 8.70 30.06 -9.86
N ASN A 10 7.89 30.43 -8.86
CA ASN A 10 7.21 29.49 -7.99
C ASN A 10 6.20 28.73 -8.86
N ALA A 11 6.63 27.68 -9.54
CA ALA A 11 5.72 26.61 -9.95
C ALA A 11 5.32 25.92 -8.65
N GLY A 12 4.41 26.56 -7.90
CA GLY A 12 3.95 26.04 -6.62
C GLY A 12 3.25 24.74 -6.91
N SER A 13 3.93 23.61 -6.66
CA SER A 13 3.34 22.28 -6.74
C SER A 13 2.05 22.30 -5.93
N THR A 14 0.95 21.86 -6.54
CA THR A 14 -0.36 21.79 -5.87
C THR A 14 -0.40 20.63 -4.89
N CYS A 15 0.30 20.78 -3.77
CA CYS A 15 0.36 19.76 -2.72
C CYS A 15 -0.97 19.64 -1.98
N LEU A 16 -1.30 18.42 -1.57
CA LEU A 16 -2.46 18.18 -0.72
C LEU A 16 -2.24 18.80 0.66
N PRO A 17 -3.31 19.07 1.43
CA PRO A 17 -3.19 19.69 2.76
C PRO A 17 -2.27 18.93 3.75
N ALA A 18 -2.09 17.62 3.57
CA ALA A 18 -1.22 16.80 4.41
C ALA A 18 0.23 16.67 3.88
N GLU A 19 0.51 17.23 2.71
CA GLU A 19 1.81 17.16 2.05
C GLU A 19 2.60 18.46 2.24
N SER A 20 3.93 18.32 2.25
CA SER A 20 4.85 19.45 2.19
C SER A 20 5.38 19.64 0.77
N VAL A 21 5.60 20.89 0.38
CA VAL A 21 6.29 21.22 -0.88
C VAL A 21 7.76 20.86 -0.73
N PHE A 22 8.32 20.11 -1.69
CA PHE A 22 9.74 19.83 -1.77
C PHE A 22 10.25 20.10 -3.19
N GLY A 23 10.70 21.34 -3.41
CA GLY A 23 11.06 21.79 -4.76
C GLY A 23 9.86 21.73 -5.71
N PRO A 24 9.93 21.00 -6.83
CA PRO A 24 8.84 20.91 -7.79
C PRO A 24 7.84 19.77 -7.51
N ILE A 25 8.08 18.98 -6.45
CA ILE A 25 7.26 17.82 -6.08
C ILE A 25 6.66 18.01 -4.68
N CYS A 26 5.77 17.11 -4.31
CA CYS A 26 5.13 17.05 -3.00
C CYS A 26 5.64 15.85 -2.21
N ALA A 27 5.78 16.01 -0.90
CA ALA A 27 6.24 14.99 0.03
C ALA A 27 5.19 14.76 1.12
N LEU A 28 4.66 13.54 1.21
CA LEU A 28 3.90 13.06 2.37
C LEU A 28 4.87 12.35 3.31
N ILE A 29 5.11 12.95 4.47
CA ILE A 29 6.05 12.41 5.47
C ILE A 29 5.26 11.53 6.44
N GLN A 30 5.74 10.32 6.65
CA GLN A 30 5.19 9.36 7.59
C GLN A 30 6.28 8.99 8.64
N ASP A 31 6.09 7.90 9.37
CA ASP A 31 7.00 7.45 10.42
C ASP A 31 8.29 6.83 9.87
N ASP A 32 8.20 5.89 8.95
CA ASP A 32 9.38 5.19 8.41
C ASP A 32 9.60 5.47 6.93
N ARG A 33 8.80 6.39 6.34
CA ARG A 33 8.83 6.64 4.90
C ARG A 33 8.41 8.05 4.50
N VAL A 34 8.75 8.39 3.27
CA VAL A 34 8.25 9.58 2.57
C VAL A 34 7.69 9.17 1.23
N VAL A 35 6.47 9.59 0.92
CA VAL A 35 5.88 9.41 -0.42
C VAL A 35 6.06 10.69 -1.22
N LEU A 36 6.80 10.61 -2.30
CA LEU A 36 7.01 11.69 -3.26
C LEU A 36 6.01 11.57 -4.41
N SER A 37 5.36 12.66 -4.78
CA SER A 37 4.46 12.72 -5.94
C SER A 37 4.50 14.08 -6.63
N SER A 38 4.06 14.14 -7.88
CA SER A 38 3.91 15.40 -8.61
C SER A 38 2.60 15.39 -9.39
N ARG A 39 1.79 16.44 -9.25
CA ARG A 39 0.47 16.51 -9.93
C ARG A 39 0.52 17.26 -11.25
N ASP A 40 1.45 18.19 -11.35
CA ASP A 40 1.45 19.19 -12.41
C ASP A 40 2.39 18.81 -13.56
N SER A 41 3.41 17.98 -13.30
CA SER A 41 4.44 17.63 -14.29
C SER A 41 5.21 16.35 -13.94
N GLU A 42 5.82 15.74 -14.95
CA GLU A 42 6.77 14.64 -14.80
C GLU A 42 8.16 15.17 -14.45
N TRP A 43 8.82 14.57 -13.46
CA TRP A 43 10.18 14.91 -13.04
C TRP A 43 11.06 13.66 -12.96
N TRP A 44 12.25 13.69 -13.56
CA TRP A 44 13.32 12.77 -13.21
C TRP A 44 14.07 13.31 -12.00
N ILE A 45 14.20 12.49 -10.97
CA ILE A 45 14.81 12.89 -9.72
C ILE A 45 16.07 12.09 -9.43
N GLY A 46 17.02 12.74 -8.78
CA GLY A 46 18.05 12.11 -7.96
C GLY A 46 17.87 12.61 -6.53
N LEU A 47 17.61 11.72 -5.58
CA LEU A 47 17.42 12.06 -4.19
C LEU A 47 18.51 11.43 -3.34
N ARG A 48 19.10 12.21 -2.44
CA ARG A 48 19.98 11.71 -1.40
C ARG A 48 19.36 11.98 -0.04
N VAL A 49 19.29 10.95 0.80
CA VAL A 49 18.93 11.05 2.22
C VAL A 49 20.07 10.46 3.00
N GLU A 50 20.86 11.31 3.66
CA GLU A 50 22.07 10.89 4.37
C GLU A 50 23.05 10.07 3.49
N ASN A 51 23.14 8.76 3.71
CA ASN A 51 23.99 7.82 2.97
C ASN A 51 23.22 7.00 1.92
N LEU A 52 21.91 7.20 1.81
CA LEU A 52 21.06 6.55 0.84
C LEU A 52 20.85 7.47 -0.37
N ALA A 53 20.73 6.87 -1.55
CA ALA A 53 20.47 7.60 -2.78
C ALA A 53 19.46 6.83 -3.66
N TRP A 54 18.57 7.57 -4.28
CA TRP A 54 17.52 7.07 -5.17
C TRP A 54 17.54 7.87 -6.47
N THR A 55 17.12 7.23 -7.54
CA THR A 55 16.83 7.90 -8.81
C THR A 55 15.56 7.31 -9.37
N ASP A 56 14.60 8.14 -9.71
CA ASP A 56 13.33 7.66 -10.25
C ASP A 56 12.63 8.75 -11.07
N ARG A 57 11.54 8.38 -11.71
CA ARG A 57 10.54 9.30 -12.24
C ARG A 57 9.46 9.54 -11.19
N VAL A 58 9.08 10.80 -10.99
CA VAL A 58 7.96 11.20 -10.14
C VAL A 58 6.91 11.94 -10.98
N ASP A 59 5.69 11.41 -10.98
CA ASP A 59 4.51 12.05 -11.56
C ASP A 59 3.23 11.60 -10.81
N ALA A 60 2.05 11.91 -11.35
CA ALA A 60 0.77 11.63 -10.69
C ALA A 60 0.41 10.13 -10.66
N LEU A 61 1.00 9.34 -11.56
CA LEU A 61 0.82 7.90 -11.70
C LEU A 61 2.03 7.11 -11.18
N HIS A 62 3.17 7.75 -10.96
CA HIS A 62 4.39 7.16 -10.46
C HIS A 62 4.87 7.89 -9.19
N PRO A 63 4.14 7.76 -8.07
CA PRO A 63 4.66 8.21 -6.78
C PRO A 63 5.79 7.29 -6.32
N VAL A 64 6.75 7.85 -5.61
CA VAL A 64 7.94 7.15 -5.12
C VAL A 64 7.89 7.06 -3.62
N VAL A 65 7.94 5.84 -3.06
CA VAL A 65 8.03 5.61 -1.63
C VAL A 65 9.49 5.44 -1.22
N LEU A 66 9.97 6.31 -0.34
CA LEU A 66 11.33 6.30 0.17
C LEU A 66 11.35 5.71 1.57
N ARG A 67 11.97 4.55 1.73
CA ARG A 67 12.05 3.83 3.00
C ARG A 67 13.21 2.81 3.00
N PRO A 68 13.65 2.32 4.17
CA PRO A 68 13.26 2.77 5.51
C PRO A 68 13.99 4.06 5.90
N LEU A 69 13.28 4.96 6.58
CA LEU A 69 13.83 6.08 7.33
C LEU A 69 13.75 5.77 8.82
N ALA A 70 14.70 6.30 9.61
CA ALA A 70 14.60 6.24 11.06
C ALA A 70 13.35 7.02 11.54
N VAL A 71 12.58 6.43 12.46
CA VAL A 71 11.38 7.04 13.06
C VAL A 71 11.74 8.15 14.06
N ASP A 72 10.82 9.09 14.29
CA ASP A 72 10.96 10.25 15.18
C ASP A 72 12.33 10.95 15.06
N SER A 73 12.81 11.06 13.81
CA SER A 73 14.18 11.51 13.52
C SER A 73 14.16 12.59 12.46
N GLU A 74 15.11 13.52 12.55
CA GLU A 74 15.34 14.51 11.50
C GLU A 74 16.21 13.91 10.40
N HIS A 75 15.83 14.17 9.15
CA HIS A 75 16.53 13.71 7.95
C HIS A 75 16.83 14.89 7.04
N ASN A 76 18.05 14.93 6.51
CA ASN A 76 18.45 15.92 5.51
C ASN A 76 18.33 15.32 4.11
N LEU A 77 17.45 15.92 3.31
CA LEU A 77 17.15 15.50 1.95
C LEU A 77 17.81 16.46 0.98
N LEU A 78 18.43 15.90 -0.04
CA LEU A 78 18.98 16.62 -1.19
C LEU A 78 18.32 16.08 -2.45
N LEU A 79 17.48 16.90 -3.08
CA LEU A 79 16.79 16.60 -4.32
C LEU A 79 17.47 17.32 -5.48
N HIS A 80 17.84 16.57 -6.51
CA HIS A 80 18.07 17.04 -7.87
C HIS A 80 16.86 16.63 -8.71
N ALA A 81 16.28 17.55 -9.46
CA ALA A 81 15.17 17.22 -10.35
C ALA A 81 15.34 17.90 -11.70
N MET A 82 14.84 17.23 -12.75
CA MET A 82 14.79 17.75 -14.11
C MET A 82 13.47 17.34 -14.79
N ASP A 83 12.85 18.23 -15.55
CA ASP A 83 11.67 17.93 -16.36
C ASP A 83 12.00 17.74 -17.85
N ALA A 84 11.00 17.38 -18.66
CA ALA A 84 11.15 17.12 -20.09
C ALA A 84 11.52 18.37 -20.91
N ALA A 85 11.28 19.56 -20.38
CA ALA A 85 11.68 20.82 -20.99
C ALA A 85 13.13 21.22 -20.64
N GLY A 86 13.81 20.43 -19.80
CA GLY A 86 15.17 20.69 -19.33
C GLY A 86 15.24 21.68 -18.16
N VAL A 87 14.10 22.04 -17.56
CA VAL A 87 14.09 22.79 -16.31
C VAL A 87 14.67 21.87 -15.25
N SER A 88 15.69 22.33 -14.55
CA SER A 88 16.35 21.56 -13.50
C SER A 88 16.73 22.41 -12.32
N GLY A 89 16.90 21.77 -11.17
CA GLY A 89 17.29 22.45 -9.95
C GLY A 89 17.78 21.49 -8.88
N GLN A 90 18.18 22.10 -7.76
CA GLN A 90 18.59 21.42 -6.55
C GLN A 90 17.88 22.03 -5.35
N TRP A 91 17.33 21.19 -4.48
CA TRP A 91 16.62 21.60 -3.28
C TRP A 91 17.15 20.82 -2.07
N HIS A 92 17.21 21.50 -0.93
CA HIS A 92 17.58 20.89 0.34
C HIS A 92 16.44 21.11 1.31
N GLU A 93 15.99 20.05 1.95
CA GLU A 93 14.97 20.13 2.98
C GLU A 93 15.37 19.28 4.18
N THR A 94 15.04 19.77 5.36
CA THR A 94 15.09 18.97 6.58
C THR A 94 13.66 18.55 6.90
N ILE A 95 13.43 17.25 6.96
CA ILE A 95 12.15 16.68 7.38
C ILE A 95 12.31 16.02 8.75
N ARG A 96 11.19 15.84 9.45
CA ARG A 96 11.16 14.99 10.63
C ARG A 96 10.10 13.91 10.44
N THR A 97 10.52 12.66 10.53
CA THR A 97 9.60 11.52 10.51
C THR A 97 8.78 11.46 11.79
N ALA A 98 7.58 10.89 11.71
CA ALA A 98 6.72 10.70 12.88
C ALA A 98 7.21 9.58 13.81
N ALA A 99 6.63 9.48 15.00
CA ALA A 99 6.82 8.34 15.88
C ALA A 99 6.29 7.05 15.23
N VAL A 100 6.85 5.92 15.65
CA VAL A 100 6.49 4.59 15.16
C VAL A 100 4.97 4.37 15.14
N GLN A 101 4.45 3.89 14.02
CA GLN A 101 3.03 3.58 13.85
C GLN A 101 2.85 2.29 13.04
N PRO A 102 1.67 1.65 13.14
CA PRO A 102 1.35 0.53 12.26
C PRO A 102 0.97 1.07 10.87
N HIS A 103 1.19 0.26 9.85
CA HIS A 103 0.72 0.53 8.49
C HIS A 103 0.18 -0.79 7.95
N VAL A 104 -1.15 -0.87 7.80
CA VAL A 104 -1.83 -2.10 7.36
C VAL A 104 -2.49 -1.85 6.03
N VAL A 105 -2.18 -2.73 5.09
CA VAL A 105 -2.70 -2.70 3.73
C VAL A 105 -3.46 -3.98 3.42
N ILE A 106 -4.42 -3.92 2.49
CA ILE A 106 -4.90 -5.14 1.84
C ILE A 106 -3.79 -5.60 0.90
N ASN A 107 -3.23 -6.79 1.12
CA ASN A 107 -2.10 -7.30 0.37
C ASN A 107 -2.53 -8.17 -0.80
N GLU A 108 -3.55 -9.01 -0.59
CA GLU A 108 -4.01 -9.99 -1.56
C GLU A 108 -5.45 -10.41 -1.23
N LEU A 109 -6.22 -10.91 -2.18
CA LEU A 109 -7.48 -11.60 -1.90
C LEU A 109 -7.77 -12.72 -2.89
N MET A 110 -8.42 -13.78 -2.41
CA MET A 110 -8.92 -14.89 -3.21
C MET A 110 -10.44 -14.88 -3.17
N ALA A 111 -11.05 -14.32 -4.23
CA ALA A 111 -12.49 -14.34 -4.41
C ALA A 111 -12.97 -15.64 -5.08
N ASN A 112 -12.16 -16.24 -5.95
CA ASN A 112 -12.51 -17.41 -6.75
C ASN A 112 -11.59 -18.60 -6.43
N PRO A 113 -11.67 -19.21 -5.23
CA PRO A 113 -10.89 -20.40 -4.89
C PRO A 113 -11.31 -21.60 -5.75
N ALA A 114 -10.46 -22.64 -5.84
CA ALA A 114 -10.87 -23.91 -6.44
C ALA A 114 -11.69 -24.78 -5.45
N GLY A 115 -11.50 -24.57 -4.14
CA GLY A 115 -12.28 -25.20 -3.09
C GLY A 115 -13.71 -24.65 -2.96
N PRO A 116 -14.46 -25.09 -1.93
CA PRO A 116 -15.83 -24.63 -1.71
C PRO A 116 -15.94 -23.11 -1.54
N GLU A 117 -16.90 -22.52 -2.25
CA GLU A 117 -17.26 -21.10 -2.15
C GLU A 117 -18.53 -20.93 -1.29
N PRO A 118 -18.54 -19.98 -0.34
CA PRO A 118 -17.50 -18.98 -0.06
C PRO A 118 -16.47 -19.43 0.99
N GLU A 119 -16.47 -20.69 1.43
CA GLU A 119 -15.70 -21.12 2.61
C GLU A 119 -14.18 -20.99 2.46
N GLN A 120 -13.66 -21.13 1.24
CA GLN A 120 -12.22 -21.04 0.93
C GLN A 120 -11.77 -19.67 0.43
N GLU A 121 -12.65 -18.66 0.44
CA GLU A 121 -12.29 -17.29 0.13
C GLU A 121 -11.55 -16.63 1.30
N TRP A 122 -10.69 -15.66 0.97
CA TRP A 122 -9.95 -14.91 1.96
C TRP A 122 -9.53 -13.52 1.47
N VAL A 123 -9.36 -12.61 2.42
CA VAL A 123 -8.69 -11.32 2.23
C VAL A 123 -7.45 -11.31 3.11
N GLU A 124 -6.31 -11.04 2.51
CA GLU A 124 -5.05 -10.91 3.21
C GLU A 124 -4.75 -9.46 3.59
N LEU A 125 -4.42 -9.26 4.85
CA LEU A 125 -3.88 -8.03 5.40
C LEU A 125 -2.39 -8.20 5.66
N PHE A 126 -1.61 -7.18 5.35
CA PHE A 126 -0.19 -7.13 5.68
C PHE A 126 0.12 -5.88 6.49
N ASN A 127 0.86 -6.03 7.58
CA ASN A 127 1.39 -4.90 8.34
C ASN A 127 2.83 -4.62 7.92
N ASP A 128 3.03 -3.70 6.99
CA ASP A 128 4.36 -3.27 6.54
C ASP A 128 4.88 -2.08 7.35
N GLY A 129 4.20 -1.72 8.45
CA GLY A 129 4.67 -0.76 9.44
C GLY A 129 5.64 -1.35 10.46
N GLN A 130 6.09 -0.51 11.40
CA GLN A 130 7.12 -0.87 12.38
C GLN A 130 6.57 -1.16 13.79
N SER A 131 5.25 -1.14 13.97
CA SER A 131 4.60 -1.53 15.23
C SER A 131 3.38 -2.42 14.98
N GLY A 132 3.04 -3.24 15.98
CA GLY A 132 1.86 -4.10 15.92
C GLY A 132 0.57 -3.31 16.10
N VAL A 133 -0.53 -3.84 15.57
CA VAL A 133 -1.86 -3.22 15.69
C VAL A 133 -2.93 -4.23 16.05
N GLN A 134 -3.82 -3.79 16.95
CA GLN A 134 -5.04 -4.53 17.26
C GLN A 134 -6.09 -4.25 16.18
N LEU A 135 -6.54 -5.31 15.51
CA LEU A 135 -7.53 -5.25 14.44
C LEU A 135 -8.98 -5.27 14.94
N GLU A 136 -9.20 -5.43 16.24
CA GLU A 136 -10.55 -5.47 16.81
C GLU A 136 -11.40 -4.26 16.38
N GLY A 137 -12.55 -4.55 15.77
CA GLY A 137 -13.50 -3.55 15.33
C GLY A 137 -13.11 -2.82 14.03
N TRP A 138 -11.96 -3.14 13.42
CA TRP A 138 -11.69 -2.75 12.04
C TRP A 138 -12.71 -3.39 11.11
N ILE A 139 -12.86 -2.82 9.92
CA ILE A 139 -13.95 -3.14 9.00
C ILE A 139 -13.37 -3.42 7.61
N LEU A 140 -13.67 -4.60 7.07
CA LEU A 140 -13.63 -4.84 5.64
C LEU A 140 -14.99 -4.47 5.05
N GLU A 141 -15.03 -3.56 4.09
CA GLU A 141 -16.24 -3.08 3.42
C GLU A 141 -16.16 -3.43 1.94
N ASP A 142 -17.15 -4.15 1.44
CA ASP A 142 -17.33 -4.50 0.03
C ASP A 142 -18.62 -3.84 -0.53
N SER A 143 -19.06 -4.23 -1.74
CA SER A 143 -20.29 -3.66 -2.31
C SER A 143 -21.56 -4.17 -1.61
N GLY A 144 -21.45 -5.31 -0.92
CA GLY A 144 -22.54 -5.98 -0.26
C GLY A 144 -22.74 -5.57 1.21
N GLY A 145 -21.71 -5.07 1.89
CA GLY A 145 -21.79 -4.68 3.30
C GLY A 145 -20.46 -4.60 4.05
N GLU A 146 -20.56 -4.69 5.38
CA GLU A 146 -19.42 -4.57 6.30
C GLU A 146 -19.15 -5.91 7.01
N THR A 147 -17.87 -6.29 7.06
CA THR A 147 -17.33 -7.38 7.86
C THR A 147 -16.47 -6.79 8.98
N ARG A 148 -16.89 -6.95 10.24
CA ARG A 148 -16.13 -6.47 11.41
C ARG A 148 -15.12 -7.52 11.85
N LEU A 149 -13.87 -7.09 12.04
CA LEU A 149 -12.79 -7.97 12.45
C LEU A 149 -12.81 -8.21 13.97
N PRO A 150 -12.56 -9.45 14.43
CA PRO A 150 -12.44 -9.78 15.84
C PRO A 150 -11.11 -9.27 16.43
N GLU A 151 -10.91 -9.50 17.73
CA GLU A 151 -9.62 -9.32 18.37
C GLU A 151 -8.54 -10.17 17.68
N CYS A 152 -7.51 -9.47 17.19
CA CYS A 152 -6.34 -10.04 16.55
C CYS A 152 -5.22 -9.01 16.57
N LEU A 153 -4.08 -9.38 17.16
CA LEU A 153 -2.86 -8.58 17.10
C LEU A 153 -2.09 -8.94 15.83
N LEU A 154 -1.92 -7.97 14.94
CA LEU A 154 -1.08 -8.10 13.75
C LEU A 154 0.25 -7.38 13.96
N GLY A 155 1.32 -8.12 14.16
CA GLY A 155 2.66 -7.58 14.38
C GLY A 155 3.32 -7.02 13.11
N PRO A 156 4.45 -6.30 13.25
CA PRO A 156 5.24 -5.82 12.11
C PRO A 156 5.68 -6.96 11.20
N GLY A 157 5.54 -6.79 9.89
CA GLY A 157 5.92 -7.78 8.88
C GLY A 157 5.06 -9.05 8.88
N GLN A 158 3.95 -9.09 9.62
CA GLN A 158 3.05 -10.24 9.65
C GLN A 158 1.90 -10.10 8.64
N TYR A 159 1.43 -11.27 8.20
CA TYR A 159 0.26 -11.43 7.35
C TYR A 159 -0.92 -11.99 8.16
N ALA A 160 -2.12 -11.51 7.88
CA ALA A 160 -3.36 -12.06 8.41
C ALA A 160 -4.34 -12.39 7.29
N LEU A 161 -4.83 -13.62 7.26
CA LEU A 161 -5.88 -14.06 6.36
C LEU A 161 -7.23 -13.94 7.06
N VAL A 162 -8.05 -13.00 6.62
CA VAL A 162 -9.44 -12.87 7.04
C VAL A 162 -10.28 -13.85 6.23
N THR A 163 -10.89 -14.82 6.90
CA THR A 163 -11.56 -15.96 6.26
C THR A 163 -12.94 -16.19 6.87
N ASN A 164 -13.83 -16.87 6.15
CA ASN A 164 -15.05 -17.41 6.74
C ASN A 164 -14.74 -18.42 7.87
N GLU A 165 -15.69 -18.63 8.80
CA GLU A 165 -15.56 -19.58 9.91
C GLU A 165 -15.23 -21.01 9.45
N ALA A 166 -15.74 -21.43 8.31
CA ALA A 166 -15.56 -22.77 7.76
C ALA A 166 -14.27 -22.96 6.94
N TYR A 167 -13.41 -21.93 6.83
CA TYR A 167 -12.14 -22.02 6.11
C TYR A 167 -11.27 -23.16 6.62
N ASP A 168 -10.78 -24.00 5.73
CA ASP A 168 -9.92 -25.14 6.04
C ASP A 168 -8.50 -24.89 5.54
N PRO A 169 -7.55 -24.46 6.40
CA PRO A 169 -6.16 -24.23 6.01
C PRO A 169 -5.42 -25.52 5.62
N ALA A 170 -5.98 -26.69 5.91
CA ALA A 170 -5.40 -27.99 5.57
C ALA A 170 -5.97 -28.57 4.26
N SER A 171 -6.88 -27.85 3.59
CA SER A 171 -7.38 -28.22 2.27
C SER A 171 -6.21 -28.38 1.30
N TRP A 172 -6.23 -29.46 0.52
CA TRP A 172 -5.23 -29.74 -0.51
C TRP A 172 -5.64 -29.18 -1.89
N VAL A 173 -6.80 -28.53 -1.98
CA VAL A 173 -7.38 -28.06 -3.25
C VAL A 173 -6.73 -26.76 -3.71
N ASP A 174 -6.60 -25.79 -2.80
CA ASP A 174 -5.90 -24.53 -3.03
C ASP A 174 -4.55 -24.52 -2.31
N ARG A 175 -3.72 -23.51 -2.59
CA ARG A 175 -2.42 -23.35 -1.91
C ARG A 175 -2.66 -23.14 -0.41
N PRO A 176 -2.02 -23.94 0.48
CA PRO A 176 -2.18 -23.75 1.92
C PRO A 176 -1.49 -22.45 2.36
N PRO A 177 -1.98 -21.80 3.42
CA PRO A 177 -1.36 -20.62 3.96
C PRO A 177 0.01 -20.92 4.57
N SER A 178 0.89 -19.91 4.58
CA SER A 178 2.14 -19.96 5.34
C SER A 178 1.86 -20.31 6.81
N PRO A 179 2.66 -21.17 7.45
CA PRO A 179 2.50 -21.49 8.88
C PRO A 179 2.61 -20.29 9.82
N GLU A 180 3.21 -19.20 9.35
CA GLU A 180 3.38 -17.95 10.11
C GLU A 180 2.19 -16.99 9.95
N ALA A 181 1.28 -17.27 9.02
CA ALA A 181 0.10 -16.45 8.76
C ALA A 181 -0.88 -16.53 9.93
N VAL A 182 -1.42 -15.38 10.34
CA VAL A 182 -2.48 -15.33 11.32
C VAL A 182 -3.82 -15.59 10.63
N ILE A 183 -4.56 -16.62 11.05
CA ILE A 183 -5.91 -16.87 10.52
C ILE A 183 -6.94 -16.14 11.37
N VAL A 184 -7.65 -15.19 10.75
CA VAL A 184 -8.67 -14.34 11.38
C VAL A 184 -10.04 -14.77 10.87
N ARG A 185 -10.75 -15.58 11.67
CA ARG A 185 -12.08 -16.08 11.29
C ARG A 185 -13.16 -15.05 11.57
N VAL A 186 -14.00 -14.80 10.57
CA VAL A 186 -15.19 -13.97 10.68
C VAL A 186 -16.44 -14.82 10.42
N PRO A 187 -17.59 -14.51 11.06
CA PRO A 187 -18.84 -15.23 10.83
C PRO A 187 -19.27 -15.21 9.35
N LYS A 188 -18.90 -14.14 8.66
CA LYS A 188 -19.19 -13.91 7.25
C LYS A 188 -18.17 -12.95 6.66
N LEU A 189 -17.49 -13.36 5.60
CA LEU A 189 -16.69 -12.50 4.75
C LEU A 189 -17.58 -11.96 3.62
N GLY A 190 -17.73 -10.63 3.57
CA GLY A 190 -18.62 -9.96 2.64
C GLY A 190 -20.11 -10.26 2.87
N THR A 191 -20.94 -10.06 1.84
CA THR A 191 -22.39 -10.35 1.89
C THR A 191 -22.77 -11.72 1.34
N GLY A 192 -21.82 -12.65 1.29
CA GLY A 192 -22.07 -14.07 1.05
C GLY A 192 -20.90 -14.72 0.31
N GLY A 193 -19.70 -14.22 0.59
CA GLY A 193 -18.55 -14.33 -0.28
C GLY A 193 -18.27 -13.05 -1.06
N LEU A 194 -17.08 -13.01 -1.65
CA LEU A 194 -16.54 -11.98 -2.53
C LEU A 194 -17.01 -12.23 -3.97
N SER A 195 -17.16 -11.17 -4.76
CA SER A 195 -17.58 -11.27 -6.15
C SER A 195 -16.45 -11.75 -7.07
N ASN A 196 -16.65 -12.90 -7.73
CA ASN A 196 -15.77 -13.38 -8.81
C ASN A 196 -15.69 -12.43 -10.02
N ASN A 197 -16.71 -11.60 -10.22
CA ASN A 197 -16.71 -10.54 -11.25
C ASN A 197 -15.94 -9.29 -10.82
N GLY A 198 -15.40 -9.28 -9.60
CA GLY A 198 -14.70 -8.16 -9.00
C GLY A 198 -15.66 -7.20 -8.29
N GLU A 199 -15.18 -6.62 -7.21
CA GLU A 199 -15.85 -5.55 -6.48
C GLU A 199 -14.82 -4.68 -5.74
N PRO A 200 -15.10 -3.40 -5.48
CA PRO A 200 -14.23 -2.61 -4.62
C PRO A 200 -14.23 -3.19 -3.21
N LEU A 201 -13.05 -3.28 -2.61
CA LEU A 201 -12.87 -3.67 -1.22
C LEU A 201 -12.14 -2.56 -0.46
N ARG A 202 -12.56 -2.25 0.76
CA ARG A 202 -11.94 -1.23 1.61
C ARG A 202 -11.62 -1.79 2.97
N LEU A 203 -10.44 -1.49 3.47
CA LEU A 203 -10.07 -1.68 4.87
C LEU A 203 -10.21 -0.35 5.60
N ARG A 204 -11.01 -0.34 6.65
CA ARG A 204 -11.23 0.82 7.52
C ARG A 204 -10.89 0.49 8.96
N THR A 205 -10.33 1.45 9.66
CA THR A 205 -10.15 1.37 11.11
C THR A 205 -11.49 1.43 11.85
N LYS A 206 -11.49 1.12 13.15
CA LYS A 206 -12.69 1.14 13.99
C LYS A 206 -13.40 2.51 14.05
N ASP A 207 -12.68 3.60 13.85
CA ASP A 207 -13.18 4.98 13.77
C ASP A 207 -13.63 5.38 12.34
N GLY A 208 -13.57 4.46 11.38
CA GLY A 208 -14.09 4.63 10.03
C GLY A 208 -13.11 5.22 9.02
N LYS A 209 -11.84 5.43 9.40
CA LYS A 209 -10.80 5.90 8.47
C LYS A 209 -10.42 4.77 7.51
N THR A 210 -10.57 5.00 6.20
CA THR A 210 -10.03 4.10 5.19
C THR A 210 -8.51 4.14 5.21
N VAL A 211 -7.90 2.97 5.37
CA VAL A 211 -6.45 2.77 5.35
C VAL A 211 -5.99 1.98 4.14
N SER A 212 -6.86 1.19 3.52
CA SER A 212 -6.56 0.56 2.24
C SER A 212 -7.79 0.35 1.36
N THR A 213 -7.60 0.28 0.04
CA THR A 213 -8.64 0.03 -0.97
C THR A 213 -8.09 -0.79 -2.12
N VAL A 214 -8.88 -1.78 -2.56
CA VAL A 214 -8.68 -2.53 -3.81
C VAL A 214 -9.75 -2.10 -4.80
N PRO A 215 -9.41 -1.77 -6.07
CA PRO A 215 -10.41 -1.52 -7.10
C PRO A 215 -11.16 -2.80 -7.48
N SER A 216 -12.28 -2.65 -8.19
CA SER A 216 -13.01 -3.80 -8.74
C SER A 216 -12.19 -4.47 -9.85
N ILE A 217 -11.56 -5.59 -9.49
CA ILE A 217 -10.79 -6.44 -10.40
C ILE A 217 -11.47 -7.82 -10.47
N PRO A 218 -11.86 -8.31 -11.66
CA PRO A 218 -12.41 -9.65 -11.79
C PRO A 218 -11.37 -10.74 -11.53
N SER A 219 -11.81 -11.85 -10.93
CA SER A 219 -11.06 -13.11 -10.80
C SER A 219 -11.69 -14.17 -11.71
N PRO A 220 -11.46 -14.12 -13.04
CA PRO A 220 -12.22 -14.90 -14.02
C PRO A 220 -11.89 -16.40 -14.04
N LYS A 221 -10.85 -16.83 -13.32
CA LYS A 221 -10.40 -18.21 -13.23
C LYS A 221 -10.27 -18.59 -11.76
N GLN A 222 -10.57 -19.85 -11.46
CA GLN A 222 -10.32 -20.42 -10.14
C GLN A 222 -8.83 -20.35 -9.79
N SER A 223 -8.55 -20.21 -8.49
CA SER A 223 -7.21 -20.08 -7.91
C SER A 223 -6.42 -18.92 -8.53
N THR A 224 -7.11 -17.84 -8.91
CA THR A 224 -6.48 -16.58 -9.32
C THR A 224 -6.82 -15.55 -8.26
N SER A 225 -5.82 -15.15 -7.48
CA SER A 225 -5.96 -14.08 -6.49
C SER A 225 -5.71 -12.71 -7.13
N ILE A 226 -6.18 -11.66 -6.47
CA ILE A 226 -5.83 -10.27 -6.78
C ILE A 226 -4.79 -9.84 -5.77
N ALA A 227 -3.55 -9.65 -6.21
CA ALA A 227 -2.39 -9.39 -5.38
C ALA A 227 -1.84 -7.98 -5.63
N ARG A 228 -1.48 -7.29 -4.56
CA ARG A 228 -0.74 -6.04 -4.59
C ARG A 228 0.65 -6.27 -5.19
N ILE A 229 1.12 -5.38 -6.07
CA ILE A 229 2.42 -5.58 -6.75
C ILE A 229 3.64 -5.44 -5.84
N SER A 230 3.51 -4.65 -4.78
CA SER A 230 4.50 -4.51 -3.71
C SER A 230 3.84 -3.82 -2.51
N PRO A 231 4.35 -4.00 -1.27
CA PRO A 231 3.83 -3.29 -0.10
C PRO A 231 3.79 -1.76 -0.25
N ASP A 232 4.69 -1.20 -1.05
CA ASP A 232 4.80 0.24 -1.30
C ASP A 232 3.91 0.75 -2.46
N ALA A 233 3.27 -0.16 -3.21
CA ALA A 233 2.34 0.23 -4.26
C ALA A 233 1.14 0.95 -3.64
N LEU A 234 0.84 2.18 -4.06
CA LEU A 234 -0.25 2.96 -3.47
C LEU A 234 -1.61 2.57 -4.07
N ASP A 235 -2.64 2.47 -3.24
CA ASP A 235 -3.99 2.04 -3.64
C ASP A 235 -4.63 2.89 -4.74
N THR A 236 -4.25 4.16 -4.80
CA THR A 236 -4.80 5.13 -5.77
C THR A 236 -4.19 5.00 -7.16
N ILE A 237 -3.15 4.17 -7.33
CA ILE A 237 -2.42 4.05 -8.58
C ILE A 237 -2.96 2.87 -9.40
N PRO A 238 -3.41 3.09 -10.64
CA PRO A 238 -3.79 2.01 -11.53
C PRO A 238 -2.62 1.03 -11.73
N GLY A 239 -2.89 -0.27 -11.56
CA GLY A 239 -1.86 -1.30 -11.67
C GLY A 239 -1.18 -1.67 -10.35
N SER A 240 -1.53 -1.04 -9.23
CA SER A 240 -1.05 -1.46 -7.89
C SER A 240 -1.50 -2.87 -7.48
N PHE A 241 -2.52 -3.41 -8.15
CA PHE A 241 -3.00 -4.77 -7.98
C PHE A 241 -3.11 -5.47 -9.33
N LEU A 242 -2.71 -6.74 -9.36
CA LEU A 242 -2.75 -7.60 -10.53
C LEU A 242 -3.31 -8.98 -10.16
N ASN A 243 -3.83 -9.71 -11.15
CA ASN A 243 -4.20 -11.11 -10.95
C ASN A 243 -2.92 -11.97 -10.87
N SER A 244 -2.80 -12.80 -9.84
CA SER A 244 -1.71 -13.79 -9.74
C SER A 244 -1.89 -14.91 -10.77
N ALA A 245 -0.80 -15.58 -11.15
CA ALA A 245 -0.84 -16.70 -12.07
C ALA A 245 -0.73 -18.07 -11.38
N ASP A 246 -0.62 -18.12 -10.05
CA ASP A 246 -0.05 -19.27 -9.33
C ASP A 246 -0.85 -19.75 -8.10
N GLY A 247 -2.10 -19.33 -7.91
CA GLY A 247 -2.89 -19.71 -6.72
C GLY A 247 -2.79 -18.73 -5.55
N GLY A 248 -2.11 -17.60 -5.76
CA GLY A 248 -1.87 -16.59 -4.74
C GLY A 248 -0.83 -17.00 -3.70
N THR A 249 -0.52 -16.13 -2.76
CA THR A 249 0.55 -16.29 -1.77
C THR A 249 0.06 -16.14 -0.34
N PRO A 250 -0.92 -16.96 0.10
CA PRO A 250 -1.55 -16.80 1.41
C PRO A 250 -0.49 -16.90 2.52
N GLY A 251 -0.29 -15.80 3.22
CA GLY A 251 0.64 -15.63 4.32
C GLY A 251 2.08 -15.30 3.93
N ALA A 252 2.35 -14.86 2.70
CA ALA A 252 3.70 -14.71 2.16
C ALA A 252 3.82 -13.51 1.20
N PRO A 253 5.05 -13.06 0.89
CA PRO A 253 5.26 -12.04 -0.14
C PRO A 253 4.70 -12.45 -1.50
N ASN A 254 4.00 -11.51 -2.15
CA ASN A 254 3.34 -11.76 -3.42
C ASN A 254 4.31 -12.17 -4.53
N THR A 255 3.90 -13.19 -5.29
CA THR A 255 4.53 -13.58 -6.55
C THR A 255 3.52 -13.35 -7.68
N LEU A 256 3.89 -12.51 -8.65
CA LEU A 256 3.04 -12.11 -9.77
C LEU A 256 3.62 -12.55 -11.11
#